data_AF-A0A3L8PRE3-F1
#
_entry.id   AF-A0A3L8PRE3-F1
#
_cell.length_a   1.000
_cell.length_b   1.000
_cell.length_c   1.000
_cell.angle_alpha   90.00
_cell.angle_beta   90.00
_cell.angle_gamma   90.00
#
_symmetry.space_group_name_H-M   'P 1'
#
loop_
_entity.id
_entity.type
_entity.pdbx_description
1 polymer ?
#
loop_
_entity_poly.entity_id
_entity_poly.type
_entity_poly.pdbx_seq_one_letter_code
_entity_poly.pdbx_strand_id
1 'polypeptide(L)'
;TAINYSLNQWEKLVRYLEDGRLSIDNNRVEREAKHFAIGRKNFLFCHTESGANSSAVLYSIVETCKVNGVNPSQYLTYLFEQLAHAPSDLEPLMPWNFDKD
;
A
#
# COMPACT_ATOMS: atom_id res chain seq x y z
N THR A 1 15.42 12.88 -23.36
CA THR A 1 14.44 14.00 -23.29
C THR A 1 13.15 13.51 -22.67
N ALA A 2 12.39 14.37 -21.99
CA ALA A 2 11.08 14.03 -21.43
C ALA A 2 10.12 13.39 -22.45
N ILE A 3 10.23 13.78 -23.72
CA ILE A 3 9.47 13.20 -24.84
C ILE A 3 9.75 11.70 -24.99
N ASN A 4 11.02 11.28 -25.10
CA ASN A 4 11.37 9.86 -25.23
C ASN A 4 10.95 9.04 -24.00
N TYR A 5 11.03 9.62 -22.79
CA TYR A 5 10.52 8.96 -21.59
C TYR A 5 9.02 8.68 -21.68
N SER A 6 8.24 9.69 -22.10
CA SER A 6 6.79 9.58 -22.26
C SER A 6 6.40 8.53 -23.31
N LEU A 7 7.10 8.53 -24.46
CA LEU A 7 6.90 7.52 -25.51
C LEU A 7 7.19 6.10 -25.01
N ASN A 8 8.27 5.91 -24.23
CA ASN A 8 8.61 4.62 -23.64
C ASN A 8 7.59 4.12 -22.59
N GLN A 9 6.78 5.00 -22.01
CA GLN A 9 5.72 4.63 -21.06
C GLN A 9 4.32 4.65 -21.69
N TRP A 10 4.19 4.94 -22.99
CA TRP A 10 2.90 5.18 -23.64
C TRP A 10 1.90 4.03 -23.43
N GLU A 11 2.36 2.78 -23.56
CA GLU A 11 1.52 1.60 -23.34
C GLU A 11 0.87 1.61 -21.95
N LYS A 12 1.60 2.04 -20.91
CA LYS A 12 1.08 2.12 -19.53
C LYS A 12 0.12 3.30 -19.37
N LEU A 13 0.41 4.44 -20.01
CA LEU A 13 -0.39 5.66 -19.92
C LEU A 13 -1.79 5.49 -20.52
N VAL A 14 -1.96 4.60 -21.50
CA VAL A 14 -3.25 4.40 -22.18
C VAL A 14 -4.07 3.20 -21.66
N ARG A 15 -3.57 2.45 -20.67
CA ARG A 15 -4.28 1.26 -20.13
C ARG A 15 -5.69 1.55 -19.61
N TYR A 16 -5.96 2.77 -19.16
CA TYR A 16 -7.31 3.15 -18.71
C TYR A 16 -8.34 3.12 -19.85
N LEU A 17 -7.92 3.14 -21.11
CA LEU A 17 -8.80 2.95 -22.27
C LEU A 17 -9.24 1.49 -22.44
N GLU A 18 -8.48 0.55 -21.88
CA GLU A 18 -8.76 -0.89 -21.96
C GLU A 18 -9.56 -1.39 -20.75
N ASP A 19 -9.42 -0.74 -19.59
CA ASP A 19 -10.11 -1.11 -18.35
C ASP A 19 -10.68 0.13 -17.62
N GLY A 20 -12.00 0.27 -17.65
CA GLY A 20 -12.72 1.39 -17.02
C GLY A 20 -12.64 1.44 -15.49
N ARG A 21 -12.08 0.41 -14.83
CA ARG A 21 -11.79 0.43 -13.39
C ARG A 21 -10.53 1.25 -13.07
N LEU A 22 -9.68 1.49 -14.07
CA LEU A 22 -8.46 2.28 -13.92
C LEU A 22 -8.76 3.77 -14.07
N SER A 23 -8.07 4.59 -13.28
CA SER A 23 -8.09 6.05 -13.44
C SER A 23 -7.06 6.49 -14.47
N ILE A 24 -7.34 7.59 -15.19
CA ILE A 24 -6.41 8.20 -16.14
C ILE A 24 -5.12 8.71 -15.48
N ASP A 25 -5.21 9.05 -14.20
CA ASP A 25 -4.12 9.53 -13.38
C ASP A 25 -3.87 8.64 -12.16
N ASN A 26 -2.68 8.78 -11.59
CA ASN A 26 -2.26 8.10 -10.37
C ASN A 26 -2.40 8.98 -9.12
N ASN A 27 -3.13 10.11 -9.17
CA ASN A 27 -3.13 11.10 -8.10
C ASN A 27 -3.59 10.50 -6.76
N ARG A 28 -4.51 9.53 -6.79
CA ARG A 28 -4.92 8.79 -5.58
C ARG A 28 -3.73 8.10 -4.92
N VAL A 29 -2.95 7.34 -5.70
CA VAL A 29 -1.78 6.61 -5.20
C VAL A 29 -0.72 7.57 -4.70
N GLU A 30 -0.45 8.67 -5.43
CA GLU A 30 0.53 9.66 -5.01
C GLU A 30 0.14 10.38 -3.71
N ARG A 31 -1.14 10.69 -3.53
CA ARG A 31 -1.66 11.24 -2.27
C ARG A 31 -1.42 10.31 -1.09
N GLU A 32 -1.63 9.00 -1.26
CA GLU A 32 -1.37 8.06 -0.18
C GLU A 32 0.13 7.89 0.11
N ALA A 33 0.96 7.83 -0.92
CA ALA A 33 2.42 7.78 -0.76
C ALA A 33 2.99 9.02 -0.05
N LYS A 34 2.29 10.17 -0.14
CA LYS A 34 2.66 11.41 0.57
C LYS A 34 2.70 11.23 2.08
N HIS A 35 1.83 10.41 2.67
CA HIS A 35 1.83 10.15 4.12
C HIS A 35 3.14 9.55 4.59
N PHE A 36 3.67 8.58 3.85
CA PHE A 36 4.99 8.00 4.09
C PHE A 36 6.11 9.04 3.92
N ALA A 37 6.06 9.84 2.86
CA ALA A 37 7.07 10.87 2.60
C ALA A 37 7.12 11.95 3.70
N ILE A 38 5.98 12.34 4.25
CA ILE A 38 5.89 13.26 5.38
C ILE A 38 6.39 12.59 6.66
N GLY A 39 5.96 11.35 6.92
CA GLY A 39 6.38 10.58 8.11
C GLY A 39 7.90 10.46 8.24
N ARG A 40 8.61 10.21 7.13
CA ARG A 40 10.08 10.16 7.10
C ARG A 40 10.77 11.40 7.66
N LYS A 41 10.17 12.59 7.55
CA LYS A 41 10.75 13.81 8.14
C LYS A 41 10.77 13.78 9.68
N ASN A 42 9.91 12.97 10.29
CA ASN A 42 9.78 12.82 11.73
C ASN A 42 10.50 11.57 12.26
N PHE A 43 11.10 10.75 11.39
CA PHE A 43 11.83 9.56 11.81
C PHE A 43 13.24 9.98 12.25
N LEU A 44 13.56 9.72 13.51
CA LEU A 44 14.90 9.97 14.07
C LEU A 44 15.99 9.17 13.34
N PHE A 45 15.63 8.01 12.79
CA PHE A 45 16.53 7.11 12.06
C PHE A 45 15.82 6.47 10.87
N CYS A 46 16.33 6.68 9.65
CA CYS A 46 15.81 6.07 8.42
C CYS A 46 16.91 5.89 7.35
N HIS A 47 17.98 5.18 7.70
CA HIS A 47 19.22 5.17 6.91
C HIS A 47 19.52 3.86 6.15
N THR A 48 18.70 2.82 6.29
CA THR A 48 18.93 1.52 5.63
C THR A 48 17.87 1.22 4.59
N GLU A 49 18.28 0.55 3.51
CA GLU A 49 17.36 0.02 2.50
C GLU A 49 16.39 -1.01 3.10
N SER A 50 16.88 -1.88 3.99
CA SER A 50 16.05 -2.83 4.72
C SER A 50 14.97 -2.15 5.55
N GLY A 51 15.30 -1.07 6.27
CA GLY A 51 14.32 -0.28 7.02
C GLY A 51 13.31 0.41 6.11
N ALA A 52 13.75 0.91 4.95
CA ALA A 52 12.85 1.49 3.95
C ALA A 52 11.86 0.45 3.41
N ASN A 53 12.33 -0.77 3.10
CA ASN A 53 11.49 -1.87 2.63
C ASN A 53 10.46 -2.29 3.69
N SER A 54 10.90 -2.53 4.94
CA SER A 54 9.99 -2.87 6.05
C SER A 54 8.94 -1.79 6.27
N SER A 55 9.32 -0.51 6.20
CA SER A 55 8.39 0.60 6.32
C SER A 55 7.38 0.63 5.16
N ALA A 56 7.83 0.41 3.92
CA ALA A 56 6.95 0.35 2.76
C ALA A 56 5.91 -0.77 2.88
N VAL A 57 6.30 -1.95 3.37
CA VAL A 57 5.38 -3.07 3.64
C VAL A 57 4.34 -2.68 4.68
N LEU A 58 4.77 -2.14 5.83
CA LEU A 58 3.86 -1.73 6.91
C LEU A 58 2.85 -0.67 6.46
N TYR A 59 3.32 0.38 5.78
CA TYR A 59 2.42 1.41 5.25
C TYR A 59 1.48 0.85 4.19
N SER A 60 1.92 -0.07 3.33
CA SER A 60 1.04 -0.71 2.36
C SER A 60 -0.11 -1.48 3.03
N ILE A 61 0.16 -2.19 4.12
CA ILE A 61 -0.87 -2.88 4.91
C ILE A 61 -1.85 -1.87 5.51
N VAL A 62 -1.34 -0.80 6.11
CA VAL A 62 -2.17 0.27 6.72
C VAL A 62 -3.05 0.95 5.69
N GLU A 63 -2.51 1.31 4.51
CA GLU A 63 -3.30 1.91 3.43
C GLU A 63 -4.35 0.92 2.89
N THR A 64 -4.03 -0.36 2.80
CA THR A 64 -5.00 -1.40 2.42
C THR A 64 -6.15 -1.48 3.42
N CYS A 65 -5.87 -1.40 4.72
CA CYS A 65 -6.92 -1.36 5.76
C CYS A 65 -7.85 -0.15 5.57
N LYS A 66 -7.28 1.04 5.35
CA LYS A 66 -8.06 2.28 5.14
C LYS A 66 -8.96 2.19 3.92
N VAL A 67 -8.45 1.67 2.80
CA VAL A 67 -9.24 1.48 1.56
C VAL A 67 -10.41 0.52 1.78
N ASN A 68 -10.26 -0.48 2.66
CA ASN A 68 -11.31 -1.42 3.04
C ASN A 68 -12.18 -0.94 4.22
N GLY A 69 -12.00 0.29 4.73
CA GLY A 69 -12.76 0.81 5.87
C GLY A 69 -12.45 0.14 7.21
N VAL A 70 -11.35 -0.60 7.29
CA VAL A 70 -10.90 -1.32 8.48
C VAL A 70 -10.01 -0.43 9.34
N ASN A 71 -10.18 -0.50 10.68
CA ASN A 71 -9.29 0.21 11.60
C ASN A 71 -7.92 -0.49 11.59
N PRO A 72 -6.82 0.18 11.17
CA PRO A 72 -5.53 -0.48 11.02
C PRO A 72 -4.98 -1.02 12.34
N SER A 73 -5.25 -0.36 13.47
CA SER A 73 -4.77 -0.82 14.78
C SER A 73 -5.43 -2.13 15.19
N GLN A 74 -6.76 -2.21 15.07
CA GLN A 74 -7.51 -3.43 15.40
C GLN A 74 -7.10 -4.60 14.51
N TYR A 75 -6.98 -4.34 13.20
CA TYR A 75 -6.54 -5.34 12.24
C TYR A 75 -5.12 -5.84 12.52
N LEU A 76 -4.16 -4.94 12.82
CA LEU A 76 -2.79 -5.34 13.12
C LEU A 76 -2.71 -6.20 14.39
N THR A 77 -3.48 -5.85 15.43
CA THR A 77 -3.58 -6.68 16.64
C THR A 77 -4.09 -8.07 16.30
N TYR A 78 -5.23 -8.16 15.60
CA TYR A 78 -5.78 -9.43 15.14
C TYR A 78 -4.79 -10.23 14.29
N LEU A 79 -4.16 -9.59 13.31
CA LEU A 79 -3.21 -10.23 12.41
C LEU A 79 -2.03 -10.82 13.18
N PHE A 80 -1.46 -10.09 14.13
CA PHE A 80 -0.33 -10.61 14.93
C PHE A 80 -0.74 -11.75 15.86
N GLU A 81 -1.94 -11.71 16.44
CA GLU A 81 -2.49 -12.82 17.23
C GLU A 81 -2.65 -14.09 16.37
N GLN A 82 -3.21 -13.96 15.17
CA GLN A 82 -3.40 -15.10 14.26
C GLN A 82 -2.06 -15.63 13.71
N LEU A 83 -1.13 -14.75 13.37
CA LEU A 83 0.20 -15.14 12.87
C LEU A 83 1.02 -15.93 13.91
N ALA A 84 0.78 -15.72 15.21
CA ALA A 84 1.42 -16.50 16.27
C ALA A 84 1.08 -18.00 16.19
N HIS A 85 -0.04 -18.37 15.55
CA HIS A 85 -0.44 -19.75 15.31
C HIS A 85 0.17 -20.37 14.05
N ALA A 86 1.06 -19.65 13.35
CA ALA A 86 1.69 -20.08 12.10
C ALA A 86 0.70 -20.64 11.06
N PRO A 87 -0.31 -19.84 10.65
CA PRO A 87 -1.31 -20.27 9.68
C PRO A 87 -0.64 -20.59 8.34
N SER A 88 -1.10 -21.66 7.69
CA SER A 88 -0.61 -22.08 6.37
C SER A 88 -1.20 -21.27 5.22
N ASP A 89 -2.35 -20.62 5.47
CA ASP A 89 -3.04 -19.74 4.53
C ASP A 89 -3.25 -18.36 5.16
N LEU A 90 -2.89 -17.32 4.41
CA LEU A 90 -3.01 -15.93 4.83
C LEU A 90 -4.21 -15.24 4.19
N GLU A 91 -4.85 -15.83 3.19
CA GLU A 91 -6.00 -15.23 2.50
C GLU A 91 -7.16 -14.89 3.48
N PRO A 92 -7.52 -15.75 4.45
CA PRO A 92 -8.55 -15.43 5.43
C PRO A 92 -8.17 -14.25 6.33
N LEU A 93 -6.88 -13.97 6.48
CA LEU A 93 -6.36 -12.89 7.32
C LEU A 93 -6.27 -11.55 6.59
N MET A 94 -6.64 -11.49 5.31
CA MET A 94 -6.55 -10.26 4.55
C MET A 94 -7.52 -9.17 5.04
N PRO A 95 -7.20 -7.87 4.85
CA PRO A 95 -8.00 -6.78 5.39
C PRO A 95 -9.46 -6.75 4.93
N TRP A 96 -9.78 -7.29 3.76
CA TRP A 96 -11.16 -7.37 3.25
C TRP A 96 -12.00 -8.49 3.87
N ASN A 97 -11.37 -9.43 4.58
CA ASN A 97 -12.02 -10.53 5.29
C ASN A 97 -12.15 -10.25 6.79
N PHE A 98 -11.64 -9.11 7.26
CA PHE A 98 -11.70 -8.72 8.67
C PHE A 98 -13.10 -8.20 9.02
N ASP A 99 -13.88 -9.05 9.69
CA ASP A 99 -15.21 -8.68 10.17
C ASP A 99 -15.11 -7.96 11.52
N LYS A 100 -15.82 -6.83 11.63
CA LYS A 100 -15.91 -6.04 12.86
C LYS A 100 -17.20 -6.40 13.58
N ASP A 101 -17.24 -7.58 14.19
CA ASP A 101 -18.19 -7.79 15.28
C ASP A 101 -17.75 -7.01 16.54
#